data_AF-A0A5C4K7Y9-F1
#
_entry.id   AF-A0A5C4K7Y9-F1
#
_cell.length_a   1.000
_cell.length_b   1.000
_cell.length_c   1.000
_cell.angle_alpha   90.00
_cell.angle_beta   90.00
_cell.angle_gamma   90.00
#
_symmetry.space_group_name_H-M   'P 1'
#
loop_
_entity.id
_entity.type
_entity.pdbx_description
1 polymer ?
#
loop_
_entity_poly.entity_id
_entity_poly.type
_entity_poly.pdbx_seq_one_letter_code
_entity_poly.pdbx_strand_id
1 'polypeptide(L)'
;MMGGWGNSMMGVWSIAWSILALLSILATVAAVVLLVAWLVRRGPAMQAGVKPGGQEAGEILRQRFAAGDIDDEEYKRRLAVLDGP
;
A
#
# COMPACT_ATOMS: atom_id res chain seq x y z
N MET A 1 8.80 -9.03 56.08
CA MET A 1 7.97 -9.45 54.93
C MET A 1 6.89 -8.41 54.71
N MET A 2 7.19 -7.35 53.96
CA MET A 2 6.24 -6.28 53.63
C MET A 2 6.57 -5.81 52.20
N GLY A 3 5.65 -6.03 51.25
CA GLY A 3 5.88 -5.63 49.85
C GLY A 3 4.91 -6.20 48.81
N GLY A 4 3.98 -7.09 49.18
CA GLY A 4 3.11 -7.77 48.21
C GLY A 4 1.92 -6.95 47.67
N TRP A 5 1.53 -5.86 48.35
CA TRP A 5 0.31 -5.10 48.00
C TRP A 5 0.53 -3.97 46.98
N GLY A 6 1.78 -3.56 46.73
CA GLY A 6 2.11 -2.57 45.69
C GLY A 6 2.27 -3.18 44.29
N ASN A 7 2.74 -4.43 44.22
CA ASN A 7 3.03 -5.11 42.96
C ASN A 7 1.79 -5.52 42.17
N SER A 8 0.64 -5.75 42.84
CA SER A 8 -0.62 -6.07 42.17
C SER A 8 -1.18 -4.87 41.41
N MET A 9 -1.08 -3.66 41.99
CA MET A 9 -1.53 -2.43 41.33
C MET A 9 -0.58 -2.00 40.19
N MET A 10 0.74 -2.19 40.38
CA MET A 10 1.74 -2.01 39.31
C MET A 10 1.59 -3.02 38.18
N GLY A 11 1.21 -4.27 38.47
CA GLY A 11 0.99 -5.32 37.49
C GLY A 11 -0.19 -5.00 36.56
N VAL A 12 -1.33 -4.60 37.13
CA VAL A 12 -2.51 -4.18 36.33
C VAL A 12 -2.19 -2.96 35.48
N TRP A 13 -1.46 -1.98 36.03
CA TRP A 13 -1.01 -0.81 35.27
C TRP A 13 -0.08 -1.19 34.12
N SER A 14 0.85 -2.12 34.35
CA SER A 14 1.76 -2.61 33.31
C SER A 14 1.04 -3.30 32.15
N ILE A 15 0.02 -4.11 32.46
CA ILE A 15 -0.81 -4.78 31.46
C ILE A 15 -1.60 -3.76 30.64
N ALA A 16 -2.16 -2.74 31.30
CA ALA A 16 -2.87 -1.66 30.61
C ALA A 16 -1.96 -0.93 29.60
N TRP A 17 -0.72 -0.62 29.98
CA TRP A 17 0.27 -0.03 29.06
C TRP A 17 0.67 -0.96 27.92
N SER A 18 0.81 -2.26 28.17
CA SER A 18 1.11 -3.25 27.13
C SER A 18 -0.02 -3.34 26.09
N ILE A 19 -1.27 -3.33 26.53
CA ILE A 19 -2.44 -3.34 25.62
C ILE A 19 -2.48 -2.03 24.81
N LEU A 20 -2.27 -0.89 25.45
CA LEU A 20 -2.19 0.41 24.77
C LEU A 20 -1.09 0.45 23.70
N ALA A 21 0.08 -0.11 23.99
CA ALA A 21 1.18 -0.20 23.03
C ALA A 21 0.85 -1.14 21.85
N LEU A 22 0.18 -2.26 22.09
CA LEU A 22 -0.31 -3.15 21.04
C LEU A 22 -1.34 -2.45 20.15
N LEU A 23 -2.30 -1.75 20.76
CA LEU A 23 -3.32 -1.00 20.04
C LEU A 23 -2.72 0.14 19.23
N SER A 24 -1.70 0.84 19.75
CA SER A 24 -1.04 1.92 19.00
C SER A 24 -0.32 1.39 17.76
N ILE A 25 0.39 0.25 17.87
CA ILE A 25 1.03 -0.41 16.73
C ILE A 25 -0.03 -0.79 15.69
N LEU A 26 -1.13 -1.43 16.11
CA LEU A 26 -2.20 -1.82 15.20
C LEU A 26 -2.84 -0.60 14.52
N ALA A 27 -3.08 0.48 15.27
CA ALA A 27 -3.61 1.72 14.74
C ALA A 27 -2.65 2.38 13.74
N THR A 28 -1.35 2.39 14.01
CA THR A 28 -0.33 2.90 13.08
C THR A 28 -0.32 2.08 11.79
N VAL A 29 -0.34 0.75 11.88
CA VAL A 29 -0.40 -0.12 10.70
C VAL A 29 -1.68 0.14 9.90
N ALA A 30 -2.84 0.22 10.56
CA ALA A 30 -4.10 0.52 9.91
C ALA A 30 -4.10 1.90 9.24
N ALA A 31 -3.53 2.91 9.89
CA ALA A 31 -3.38 4.26 9.34
C ALA A 31 -2.50 4.27 8.09
N VAL A 32 -1.37 3.55 8.11
CA VAL A 32 -0.49 3.41 6.93
C VAL A 32 -1.22 2.69 5.80
N VAL A 33 -1.90 1.58 6.09
CA VAL A 33 -2.68 0.84 5.08
C VAL A 33 -3.79 1.72 4.49
N LEU A 34 -4.51 2.47 5.32
CA LEU A 34 -5.53 3.41 4.85
C LEU A 34 -4.93 4.54 4.03
N LEU A 35 -3.78 5.07 4.43
CA LEU A 35 -3.07 6.11 3.69
C LEU A 35 -2.63 5.59 2.32
N VAL A 36 -2.02 4.40 2.27
CA VAL A 36 -1.63 3.76 1.01
C VAL A 36 -2.86 3.45 0.17
N ALA A 37 -3.91 2.85 0.73
CA ALA A 37 -5.16 2.56 0.02
C ALA A 37 -5.81 3.84 -0.51
N TRP A 38 -5.79 4.91 0.26
CA TRP A 38 -6.30 6.21 -0.15
C TRP A 38 -5.41 6.85 -1.22
N LEU A 39 -4.09 6.70 -1.13
CA LEU A 39 -3.15 7.19 -2.13
C LEU A 39 -3.20 6.37 -3.42
N VAL A 40 -3.56 5.09 -3.37
CA VAL A 40 -3.86 4.26 -4.54
C VAL A 40 -5.21 4.65 -5.13
N ARG A 41 -6.23 4.90 -4.29
CA ARG A 41 -7.54 5.40 -4.72
C ARG A 41 -7.52 6.85 -5.22
N ARG A 42 -6.52 7.64 -4.80
CA ARG A 42 -6.24 9.01 -5.26
C ARG A 42 -5.07 9.08 -6.25
N GLY A 43 -4.37 7.96 -6.48
CA GLY A 43 -3.51 7.75 -7.63
C GLY A 43 -4.37 7.92 -8.87
N PRO A 44 -3.81 8.53 -9.93
CA PRO A 44 -4.51 9.52 -10.72
C PRO A 44 -5.87 9.02 -11.19
N ALA A 45 -6.92 9.52 -10.54
CA ALA A 45 -8.16 9.85 -11.21
C ALA A 45 -7.93 11.06 -12.14
N MET A 46 -6.83 11.06 -12.91
CA MET A 46 -6.67 11.91 -14.07
C MET A 46 -7.19 11.08 -15.23
N GLN A 47 -8.49 11.28 -15.49
CA GLN A 47 -9.26 10.82 -16.66
C GLN A 47 -10.00 9.49 -16.53
N ALA A 48 -10.90 9.46 -15.54
CA ALA A 48 -12.24 8.92 -15.75
C ALA A 48 -13.03 9.76 -16.79
N GLY A 49 -12.46 9.98 -17.98
CA GLY A 49 -13.02 10.84 -19.02
C GLY A 49 -12.21 10.83 -20.31
N VAL A 50 -12.64 9.99 -21.27
CA VAL A 50 -12.49 10.16 -22.73
C VAL A 50 -11.13 9.80 -23.37
N LYS A 51 -10.80 8.49 -23.44
CA LYS A 51 -10.43 7.77 -24.69
C LYS A 51 -10.18 6.27 -24.38
N PRO A 52 -10.90 5.33 -25.01
CA PRO A 52 -10.79 3.91 -24.69
C PRO A 52 -9.57 3.28 -25.41
N GLY A 53 -8.62 2.71 -24.67
CA GLY A 53 -7.80 1.58 -25.15
C GLY A 53 -6.30 1.77 -25.36
N GLY A 54 -5.77 3.00 -25.53
CA GLY A 54 -4.35 3.20 -25.89
C GLY A 54 -3.39 3.45 -24.71
N GLN A 55 -3.69 4.44 -23.88
CA GLN A 55 -2.80 4.91 -22.81
C GLN A 55 -2.71 3.91 -21.64
N GLU A 56 -3.84 3.31 -21.26
CA GLU A 56 -3.92 2.29 -20.20
C GLU A 56 -3.14 1.01 -20.60
N ALA A 57 -3.20 0.62 -21.88
CA ALA A 57 -2.46 -0.53 -22.38
C ALA A 57 -0.93 -0.31 -22.32
N GLY A 58 -0.46 0.91 -22.62
CA GLY A 58 0.95 1.29 -22.51
C GLY A 58 1.48 1.27 -21.08
N GLU A 59 0.68 1.69 -20.10
CA GLU A 59 1.04 1.64 -18.69
C GLU A 59 1.13 0.20 -18.14
N ILE A 60 0.21 -0.68 -18.54
CA ILE A 60 0.26 -2.11 -18.21
C ILE A 60 1.51 -2.77 -18.80
N LEU A 61 1.88 -2.42 -20.04
CA LEU A 61 3.10 -2.88 -20.69
C LEU A 61 4.36 -2.45 -19.92
N ARG A 62 4.42 -1.20 -19.47
CA ARG A 62 5.55 -0.65 -18.71
C ARG A 62 5.71 -1.34 -17.35
N GLN A 63 4.60 -1.64 -16.69
CA GLN A 63 4.61 -2.37 -15.42
C GLN A 63 5.14 -3.80 -15.59
N ARG A 64 4.75 -4.50 -16.66
CA ARG A 64 5.21 -5.87 -16.94
C ARG A 64 6.66 -5.95 -17.39
N PHE A 65 7.13 -4.94 -18.13
CA PHE A 65 8.55 -4.79 -18.46
C PHE A 65 9.39 -4.57 -17.20
N ALA A 66 8.95 -3.70 -16.28
CA ALA A 66 9.63 -3.47 -15.00
C ALA A 66 9.61 -4.71 -14.07
N ALA A 67 8.57 -5.55 -14.18
CA ALA A 67 8.48 -6.83 -13.49
C ALA A 67 9.36 -7.94 -14.13
N GLY A 68 9.85 -7.73 -15.36
CA GLY A 68 10.64 -8.71 -16.11
C GLY A 68 9.82 -9.80 -16.81
N ASP A 69 8.49 -9.68 -16.83
CA ASP A 69 7.58 -10.67 -17.44
C ASP A 69 7.57 -10.60 -18.98
N ILE A 70 8.05 -9.50 -19.55
CA ILE A 70 8.07 -9.24 -21.00
C ILE A 70 9.43 -8.63 -21.35
N ASP A 71 10.03 -9.10 -22.45
CA ASP A 71 11.30 -8.63 -22.96
C ASP A 71 11.19 -7.29 -23.75
N ASP A 72 12.31 -6.58 -23.90
CA ASP A 72 12.38 -5.24 -24.49
C ASP A 72 11.85 -5.19 -25.93
N GLU A 73 12.12 -6.23 -26.73
CA GLU A 73 11.65 -6.34 -28.12
C GLU A 73 10.13 -6.45 -28.20
N GLU A 74 9.52 -7.19 -27.27
CA GLU A 74 8.08 -7.38 -27.22
C GLU A 74 7.35 -6.15 -26.64
N TYR A 75 7.97 -5.48 -25.66
CA TYR A 75 7.50 -4.20 -25.16
C TYR A 75 7.44 -3.15 -26.28
N LYS A 76 8.52 -3.00 -27.06
CA LYS A 76 8.60 -2.03 -28.17
C LYS A 76 7.61 -2.33 -29.29
N ARG A 77 7.44 -3.61 -29.65
CA ARG A 77 6.47 -4.02 -30.68
C ARG A 77 5.05 -3.69 -30.28
N ARG A 78 4.66 -3.99 -29.04
CA ARG A 78 3.30 -3.74 -28.54
C ARG A 78 3.05 -2.25 -28.30
N LEU A 79 4.06 -1.50 -27.86
CA LEU A 79 3.99 -0.04 -27.74
C LEU A 79 3.79 0.62 -29.11
N ALA A 80 4.54 0.20 -30.14
CA ALA A 80 4.38 0.73 -31.50
C ALA A 80 2.99 0.44 -32.12
N VAL A 81 2.39 -0.71 -31.77
CA VAL A 81 1.01 -1.04 -32.17
C VAL A 81 -0.02 -0.15 -31.47
N LEU A 82 0.26 0.25 -30.22
CA LEU A 82 -0.62 1.12 -29.44
C LEU A 82 -0.50 2.60 -29.81
N ASP A 83 0.71 3.05 -30.19
CA ASP A 83 0.94 4.43 -30.62
C ASP A 83 0.42 4.70 -32.04
N GLY A 84 0.34 3.67 -32.89
CA GLY A 84 -0.12 3.79 -34.28
C GLY A 84 0.79 4.70 -35.15
N PRO A 85 0.70 4.61 -36.50
CA PRO A 85 1.40 5.55 -37.38
C PRO A 85 0.86 6.97 -37.31
#